data_AF-A0A367KUX2-F1
#
_entry.id   AF-A0A367KUX2-F1
#
_cell.length_a   1.000
_cell.length_b   1.000
_cell.length_c   1.000
_cell.angle_alpha   90.00
_cell.angle_beta   90.00
_cell.angle_gamma   90.00
#
_symmetry.space_group_name_H-M   'P 1'
#
loop_
_entity.id
_entity.type
_entity.pdbx_description
1 polymer ?
#
loop_
_entity_poly.entity_id
_entity_poly.type
_entity_poly.pdbx_seq_one_letter_code
_entity_poly.pdbx_strand_id
1 'polypeptide(L)' 'GADAVVLVTEWDEFKSDVLDYKQIYENMNKPAFLFDGRLLVDAVQLREIGFKVHIIGKNELAGTA' A
#
# COMPACT_ATOMS: atom_id res chain seq x y z
N GLY A 1 -10.68 -12.12 -4.49
CA GLY A 1 -9.49 -11.28 -4.66
C GLY A 1 -8.36 -11.79 -3.78
N ALA A 2 -7.24 -11.08 -3.75
CA ALA A 2 -6.20 -11.29 -2.74
C ALA A 2 -6.58 -10.58 -1.43
N ASP A 3 -6.09 -11.09 -0.29
CA ASP A 3 -6.23 -10.43 1.02
C ASP A 3 -5.11 -9.42 1.28
N ALA A 4 -3.94 -9.64 0.69
CA ALA A 4 -2.76 -8.80 0.88
C ALA A 4 -1.94 -8.61 -0.41
N VAL A 5 -1.31 -7.45 -0.53
CA VAL A 5 -0.24 -7.15 -1.50
C VAL A 5 1.06 -6.98 -0.72
N VAL A 6 2.16 -7.56 -1.22
CA VAL A 6 3.48 -7.46 -0.59
C VAL A 6 4.50 -7.03 -1.64
N LEU A 7 5.08 -5.85 -1.49
CA LEU A 7 6.12 -5.33 -2.36
C LEU A 7 7.49 -5.81 -1.88
N VAL A 8 8.08 -6.75 -2.62
CA VAL A 8 9.37 -7.39 -2.28
C VAL A 8 10.52 -6.97 -3.20
N THR A 9 10.24 -6.15 -4.21
CA THR A 9 11.18 -5.65 -5.23
C THR A 9 10.83 -4.21 -5.59
N GLU A 10 11.85 -3.41 -5.88
CA GLU A 10 11.79 -1.96 -6.10
C GLU A 10 11.51 -1.54 -7.57
N TRP A 11 10.59 -2.24 -8.25
CA TRP A 11 10.23 -1.90 -9.64
C TRP A 11 9.45 -0.59 -9.72
N ASP A 12 9.78 0.25 -10.70
CA ASP A 12 9.14 1.56 -10.91
C ASP A 12 7.63 1.42 -11.17
N GLU A 13 7.22 0.30 -11.77
CA GLU A 13 5.83 -0.03 -12.07
C GLU A 13 4.95 -0.18 -10.83
N PHE A 14 5.52 -0.35 -9.62
CA PHE A 14 4.75 -0.48 -8.38
C PHE A 14 4.57 0.83 -7.62
N LYS A 15 5.12 1.95 -8.11
CA LYS A 15 4.95 3.26 -7.48
C LYS A 15 3.49 3.72 -7.55
N SER A 16 3.07 4.49 -6.55
CA SER A 16 1.70 4.98 -6.40
C SER A 16 1.21 5.88 -7.54
N ASP A 17 2.12 6.51 -8.26
CA ASP A 17 1.84 7.36 -9.43
C ASP A 17 1.80 6.58 -10.75
N VAL A 18 2.20 5.31 -10.76
CA VAL A 18 2.23 4.45 -11.94
C VAL A 18 1.11 3.40 -11.93
N LEU A 19 0.86 2.76 -10.77
CA LEU A 19 -0.10 1.67 -10.64
C LEU A 19 -1.44 2.14 -10.07
N ASP A 20 -2.56 1.69 -10.67
CA ASP A 20 -3.91 2.00 -10.17
C ASP A 20 -4.28 1.17 -8.94
N TYR A 21 -3.88 1.66 -7.77
CA TYR A 21 -4.20 1.04 -6.49
C TYR A 21 -5.68 1.10 -6.12
N LYS A 22 -6.48 1.99 -6.71
CA LYS A 22 -7.92 2.04 -6.45
C LYS A 22 -8.61 0.85 -7.11
N GLN A 23 -8.27 0.57 -8.38
CA GLN A 23 -8.77 -0.61 -9.08
C GLN A 23 -8.34 -1.90 -8.37
N ILE A 24 -7.09 -1.97 -7.90
CA ILE A 24 -6.60 -3.13 -7.13
C ILE A 24 -7.42 -3.30 -5.86
N TYR A 25 -7.64 -2.22 -5.10
CA TYR A 25 -8.44 -2.24 -3.89
C TYR A 25 -9.84 -2.78 -4.14
N GLU A 26 -10.55 -2.29 -5.15
CA GLU A 26 -11.93 -2.72 -5.47
C GLU A 26 -12.04 -4.23 -5.72
N ASN A 27 -10.97 -4.86 -6.21
CA ASN A 27 -10.93 -6.30 -6.53
C ASN A 27 -10.34 -7.18 -5.41
N MET A 28 -9.90 -6.60 -4.28
CA MET A 28 -9.36 -7.31 -3.13
C MET A 28 -10.42 -7.68 -2.08
N ASN A 29 -10.17 -8.77 -1.34
CA ASN A 29 -10.99 -9.13 -0.20
C ASN A 29 -10.82 -8.09 0.92
N LYS A 30 -11.86 -7.89 1.74
CA LYS A 30 -11.82 -6.91 2.84
C LYS A 30 -11.66 -7.60 4.20
N PRO A 31 -10.80 -7.07 5.09
CA PRO A 31 -9.93 -5.90 4.92
C PRO A 31 -8.74 -6.17 3.98
N ALA A 32 -8.40 -5.21 3.11
CA ALA A 32 -7.28 -5.33 2.18
C ALA A 32 -5.98 -4.78 2.80
N PHE A 33 -4.93 -5.59 2.83
CA PHE A 33 -3.62 -5.23 3.39
C PHE A 33 -2.60 -4.91 2.30
N LEU A 34 -1.70 -3.97 2.58
CA LEU A 34 -0.54 -3.68 1.74
C LEU A 34 0.73 -3.55 2.59
N PHE A 35 1.72 -4.37 2.28
CA PHE A 35 3.03 -4.38 2.93
C PHE A 35 4.07 -3.85 1.95
N ASP A 36 4.65 -2.70 2.25
CA ASP A 36 5.73 -2.12 1.45
C ASP A 36 7.07 -2.23 2.19
N GLY A 37 7.90 -3.18 1.75
CA GLY A 37 9.26 -3.36 2.24
C GLY A 37 10.30 -2.52 1.49
N ARG A 38 9.88 -1.71 0.50
CA ARG A 38 10.76 -1.02 -0.45
C ARG A 38 10.58 0.49 -0.48
N LEU A 39 9.64 1.03 0.29
CA LEU A 39 9.36 2.47 0.40
C LEU A 39 8.95 3.09 -0.95
N LEU A 40 8.18 2.35 -1.75
CA LEU A 40 7.70 2.78 -3.07
C LEU A 40 6.38 3.52 -3.05
N VAL A 41 5.54 3.29 -2.04
CA VAL A 41 4.15 3.78 -2.07
C VAL A 41 3.90 4.97 -1.14
N ASP A 42 2.96 5.82 -1.53
CA ASP A 42 2.39 6.83 -0.66
C ASP A 42 1.38 6.18 0.31
N ALA A 43 1.84 5.97 1.55
CA ALA A 43 1.03 5.38 2.60
C ALA A 43 -0.23 6.18 2.93
N VAL A 44 -0.19 7.51 2.80
CA VAL A 44 -1.32 8.39 3.13
C VAL A 44 -2.40 8.17 2.08
N GLN A 45 -2.04 8.28 0.81
CA GLN A 45 -2.95 8.06 -0.31
C GLN A 45 -3.60 6.67 -0.26
N LEU A 46 -2.81 5.62 -0.01
CA LEU A 46 -3.34 4.26 0.03
C LEU A 46 -4.25 4.00 1.23
N ARG A 47 -4.02 4.67 2.36
CA ARG A 47 -4.93 4.61 3.51
C ARG A 47 -6.24 5.35 3.25
N GLU A 48 -6.21 6.45 2.52
CA GLU A 48 -7.43 7.17 2.08
C GLU A 48 -8.30 6.30 1.16
N ILE A 49 -7.68 5.48 0.31
CA ILE A 49 -8.38 4.47 -0.51
C ILE A 49 -9.02 3.37 0.37
N GLY A 50 -8.42 3.08 1.53
CA GLY A 50 -8.92 2.13 2.53
C GLY A 50 -8.04 0.91 2.75
N PHE A 51 -6.80 0.89 2.25
CA PHE A 51 -5.83 -0.16 2.57
C PHE A 51 -5.35 -0.07 4.02
N LYS A 52 -5.06 -1.23 4.61
CA LYS A 52 -4.22 -1.34 5.80
C LYS A 52 -2.76 -1.41 5.38
N VAL A 53 -2.09 -0.26 5.41
CA VAL A 53 -0.72 -0.10 4.88
C VAL A 53 0.33 -0.20 5.98
N HIS A 54 1.24 -1.17 5.83
CA HIS A 54 2.39 -1.40 6.69
C HIS A 54 3.68 -1.14 5.93
N ILE A 55 4.59 -0.36 6.52
CA ILE A 55 5.84 0.06 5.89
C ILE A 55 7.01 -0.23 6.83
N ILE A 56 8.08 -0.84 6.31
CA ILE A 56 9.29 -1.07 7.10
C ILE A 56 9.97 0.26 7.42
N GLY A 57 10.36 0.45 8.69
CA GLY A 57 11.10 1.64 9.14
C GLY A 57 10.25 2.90 9.33
N LYS A 58 8.92 2.84 9.13
CA LYS A 58 7.98 3.91 9.49
C LYS A 58 6.99 3.40 10.54
N ASN A 59 6.98 4.02 11.72
CA ASN A 59 5.96 3.73 12.72
C ASN A 59 4.60 4.26 12.24
N GLU A 60 3.55 3.46 12.36
CA GLU A 60 2.18 3.85 11.98
C GLU A 60 1.70 5.14 12.66
N LEU A 61 2.26 5.45 13.85
CA LEU A 61 1.96 6.63 14.65
C LEU A 61 2.74 7.90 14.24
N ALA A 62 3.74 7.79 13.37
CA ALA A 62 4.55 8.94 12.95
C ALA A 62 3.90 9.75 11.80
N GLY A 63 2.80 9.25 11.22
CA GLY A 63 2.05 9.91 10.15
C GLY A 63 0.68 10.43 10.56
N THR A 64 0.37 10.45 11.86
CA THR A 64 -0.87 10.99 12.43
C THR A 64 -0.62 12.26 13.26
N ALA A 65 0.51 12.93 13.04
CA ALA A 65 0.86 14.22 13.65
C ALA A 65 0.83 15.32 12.59
#